data_AF-A0A2P5BJ82-F1
#
_entry.id   AF-A0A2P5BJ82-F1
#
_cell.length_a   1.000
_cell.length_b   1.000
_cell.length_c   1.000
_cell.angle_alpha   90.00
_cell.angle_beta   90.00
_cell.angle_gamma   90.00
#
_symmetry.space_group_name_H-M   'P 1'
#
loop_
_entity.id
_entity.type
_entity.pdbx_description
1 polymer ?
#
loop_
_entity_poly.entity_id
_entity_poly.type
_entity_poly.pdbx_seq_one_letter_code
_entity_poly.pdbx_strand_id
1 'polypeptide(L)'
;MEKIWFKENKYVTKRFLFDSRAIAALRAKAKSERIPKPLRNKALTGFIWKHATATSSIASGSPKLLIATHAVNLRPRMKPNNSLDTSTRNLFWWAFAATNPTNEGVR
;
A
#
# COMPACT_ATOMS: atom_id res chain seq x y z
N MET A 1 19.42 -10.19 -5.88
CA MET A 1 18.33 -9.22 -5.58
C MET A 1 17.16 -9.84 -4.83
N GLU A 2 16.86 -11.14 -4.97
CA GLU A 2 15.72 -11.78 -4.28
C GLU A 2 15.80 -11.74 -2.74
N LYS A 3 17.00 -11.91 -2.18
CA LYS A 3 17.26 -11.84 -0.72
C LYS A 3 16.90 -10.50 -0.07
N ILE A 4 16.74 -9.41 -0.84
CA ILE A 4 16.43 -8.07 -0.31
C ILE A 4 14.93 -7.97 0.03
N TRP A 5 14.08 -8.63 -0.75
CA TRP A 5 12.62 -8.49 -0.66
C TRP A 5 11.97 -9.66 0.09
N PHE A 6 12.58 -10.85 0.02
CA PHE A 6 12.10 -12.05 0.71
C PHE A 6 13.30 -12.69 1.42
N LYS A 7 13.41 -12.46 2.73
CA LYS A 7 14.31 -13.28 3.55
C LYS A 7 13.73 -14.68 3.60
N GLU A 8 14.58 -15.69 3.54
CA GLU A 8 14.13 -17.06 3.72
C GLU A 8 13.60 -17.23 5.15
N ASN A 9 12.30 -17.53 5.28
CA ASN A 9 11.62 -17.71 6.56
C ASN A 9 10.34 -18.53 6.36
N LYS A 10 9.76 -19.01 7.45
CA LYS A 10 8.48 -19.72 7.44
C LYS A 10 7.33 -18.72 7.34
N TYR A 11 6.84 -18.49 6.12
CA TYR A 11 5.70 -17.61 5.87
C TYR A 11 4.39 -18.41 5.74
N VAL A 12 3.30 -17.85 6.28
CA VAL A 12 1.95 -18.36 6.04
C VAL A 12 1.22 -17.39 5.12
N THR A 13 0.83 -17.87 3.94
CA THR A 13 0.02 -17.09 3.00
C THR A 13 -1.46 -17.31 3.28
N LYS A 14 -2.21 -16.23 3.54
CA LYS A 14 -3.66 -16.25 3.73
C LYS A 14 -4.36 -15.34 2.72
N ARG A 15 -5.55 -15.75 2.27
CA ARG A 15 -6.41 -14.94 1.39
C ARG A 15 -7.55 -14.32 2.20
N PHE A 16 -7.69 -12.99 2.09
CA PHE A 16 -8.77 -12.23 2.69
C PHE A 16 -9.68 -11.68 1.59
N LEU A 17 -10.98 -11.95 1.68
CA LEU A 17 -11.97 -11.46 0.73
C LEU A 17 -12.60 -10.18 1.26
N PHE A 18 -12.60 -9.13 0.44
CA PHE A 18 -13.31 -7.87 0.73
C PHE A 18 -14.38 -7.70 -0.34
N ASP A 19 -15.64 -7.88 0.06
CA ASP A 19 -16.79 -7.70 -0.82
C ASP A 19 -17.06 -6.20 -1.11
N SER A 20 -18.02 -5.94 -2.01
CA SER A 20 -18.39 -4.59 -2.42
C SER A 20 -18.83 -3.72 -1.24
N ARG A 21 -19.56 -4.30 -0.28
CA ARG A 21 -20.04 -3.63 0.93
C ARG A 21 -18.89 -3.22 1.85
N ALA A 22 -17.96 -4.13 2.13
CA ALA A 22 -16.76 -3.87 2.92
C ALA A 22 -15.89 -2.79 2.26
N ILE A 23 -15.69 -2.87 0.94
CA ILE A 23 -14.95 -1.84 0.19
C ILE A 23 -15.64 -0.49 0.27
N ALA A 24 -16.97 -0.43 0.14
CA ALA A 24 -17.72 0.82 0.28
C ALA A 24 -17.54 1.43 1.68
N ALA A 25 -17.61 0.60 2.73
CA ALA A 25 -17.36 1.03 4.10
C ALA A 25 -15.92 1.54 4.30
N LEU A 26 -14.92 0.85 3.76
CA LEU A 26 -13.52 1.29 3.79
C LEU A 26 -13.33 2.62 3.07
N ARG A 27 -13.95 2.79 1.89
CA ARG A 27 -13.89 4.05 1.14
C ARG A 27 -14.54 5.20 1.90
N ALA A 28 -15.65 4.96 2.60
CA ALA A 28 -16.30 5.96 3.43
C ALA A 28 -15.38 6.40 4.59
N LYS A 29 -14.77 5.43 5.30
CA LYS A 29 -13.84 5.70 6.40
C LYS A 29 -12.54 6.38 5.95
N ALA A 30 -12.10 6.13 4.71
CA ALA A 30 -10.88 6.72 4.16
C ALA A 30 -11.06 8.15 3.64
N LYS A 31 -12.29 8.69 3.60
CA LYS A 31 -12.52 10.08 3.18
C LYS A 31 -11.84 11.03 4.14
N SER A 32 -11.15 12.02 3.59
CA SER A 32 -10.55 13.14 4.33
C SER A 32 -10.56 14.38 3.44
N GLU A 33 -10.28 15.55 3.98
CA GLU A 33 -10.19 16.79 3.21
C GLU A 33 -9.21 16.67 2.02
N ARG A 34 -8.07 15.99 2.24
CA ARG A 34 -7.05 15.76 1.21
C ARG A 34 -7.45 14.69 0.18
N ILE A 35 -8.35 13.78 0.56
CA ILE A 35 -8.82 12.67 -0.28
C ILE A 35 -10.34 12.58 -0.19
N PRO A 36 -11.07 13.51 -0.86
CA PRO A 36 -12.52 13.57 -0.75
C PRO A 36 -13.22 12.38 -1.41
N LYS A 37 -12.58 11.78 -2.42
CA LYS A 37 -13.09 10.59 -3.15
C LYS A 37 -12.03 9.48 -3.20
N PRO A 38 -11.89 8.66 -2.14
CA PRO A 38 -10.93 7.56 -2.13
C PRO A 38 -11.22 6.52 -3.22
N LEU A 39 -10.17 6.09 -3.91
CA LEU A 39 -10.22 4.95 -4.82
C LEU A 39 -10.24 3.64 -4.03
N ARG A 40 -10.84 2.58 -4.59
CA ARG A 40 -10.94 1.25 -3.97
C ARG A 40 -9.57 0.73 -3.52
N ASN A 41 -8.58 0.75 -4.41
CA ASN A 41 -7.23 0.26 -4.12
C ASN A 41 -6.56 1.07 -3.00
N LYS A 42 -6.63 2.40 -3.04
CA LYS A 42 -6.05 3.28 -2.01
C LYS A 42 -6.68 3.03 -0.64
N ALA A 43 -8.00 2.90 -0.57
CA ALA A 43 -8.69 2.63 0.69
C ALA A 43 -8.29 1.27 1.28
N LEU A 44 -8.23 0.22 0.44
CA LEU A 44 -7.84 -1.12 0.88
C LEU A 44 -6.37 -1.20 1.29
N THR A 45 -5.45 -0.65 0.49
CA THR A 45 -4.01 -0.62 0.81
C THR A 45 -3.75 0.18 2.08
N GLY A 46 -4.42 1.32 2.28
CA GLY A 46 -4.31 2.10 3.51
C GLY A 46 -4.83 1.36 4.75
N PHE A 47 -5.94 0.62 4.60
CA PHE A 47 -6.46 -0.25 5.66
C PHE A 47 -5.47 -1.35 6.06
N ILE A 48 -4.93 -2.08 5.08
CA ILE A 48 -3.91 -3.11 5.32
C ILE A 48 -2.68 -2.51 5.99
N TRP A 49 -2.20 -1.36 5.49
CA TRP A 49 -1.03 -0.68 6.04
C TRP A 49 -1.23 -0.29 7.51
N LYS A 50 -2.36 0.32 7.84
CA LYS A 50 -2.71 0.70 9.22
C LYS A 50 -2.60 -0.49 10.18
N HIS A 51 -3.16 -1.64 9.82
CA HIS A 51 -3.13 -2.83 10.66
C HIS A 51 -1.76 -3.52 10.68
N ALA A 52 -1.02 -3.50 9.56
CA ALA A 52 0.35 -3.99 9.50
C ALA A 52 1.28 -3.17 10.43
N THR A 53 1.15 -1.85 10.41
CA THR A 53 1.90 -0.95 11.30
C THR A 53 1.60 -1.23 12.76
N ALA A 54 0.33 -1.30 13.14
CA ALA A 54 -0.07 -1.58 14.53
C ALA A 54 0.41 -2.95 15.02
N THR A 55 0.38 -3.98 14.16
CA THR A 55 0.85 -5.33 14.53
C THR A 55 2.38 -5.38 14.64
N SER A 56 3.10 -4.62 13.81
CA SER A 56 4.56 -4.67 13.78
C SER A 56 5.21 -4.17 15.08
N SER A 57 4.65 -3.14 15.71
CA SER A 57 5.16 -2.60 16.97
C SER A 57 4.95 -3.59 18.12
N ILE A 58 3.80 -4.26 18.15
CA ILE A 58 3.48 -5.34 19.10
C ILE A 58 4.47 -6.50 18.93
N ALA A 59 4.68 -6.96 17.69
CA ALA A 59 5.56 -8.11 17.42
C ALA A 59 7.05 -7.80 17.67
N SER A 60 7.49 -6.56 17.42
CA SER A 60 8.89 -6.15 17.57
C SER A 60 9.24 -5.65 18.98
N GLY A 61 8.25 -5.45 19.86
CA GLY A 61 8.42 -4.88 21.19
C GLY A 61 8.94 -3.43 21.20
N SER A 62 9.05 -2.78 20.05
CA SER A 62 9.59 -1.43 19.90
C SER A 62 9.03 -0.72 18.65
N PRO A 63 8.95 0.62 18.66
CA PRO A 63 8.60 1.40 17.48
C PRO A 63 9.65 1.20 16.38
N LYS A 64 9.22 0.79 15.18
CA LYS A 64 10.10 0.55 14.04
C LYS A 64 9.67 1.38 12.83
N LEU A 65 10.63 1.94 12.09
CA LEU A 65 10.37 2.56 10.79
C LEU A 65 9.84 1.49 9.83
N LEU A 66 8.69 1.76 9.22
CA LEU A 66 8.08 0.88 8.23
C LEU A 66 7.96 1.59 6.89
N ILE A 67 8.27 0.87 5.82
CA ILE A 67 8.16 1.36 4.45
C ILE A 67 7.18 0.46 3.68
N ALA A 68 6.11 1.05 3.17
CA ALA A 68 5.22 0.42 2.21
C ALA A 68 5.70 0.70 0.80
N THR A 69 5.82 -0.34 -0.02
CA THR A 69 6.12 -0.23 -1.45
C THR A 69 4.90 -0.62 -2.28
N HIS A 70 4.61 0.16 -3.32
CA HIS A 70 3.49 -0.12 -4.24
C HIS A 70 3.97 -0.02 -5.68
N ALA A 71 3.76 -1.08 -6.47
CA ALA A 71 4.05 -1.06 -7.90
C ALA A 71 2.98 -0.24 -8.64
N VAL A 72 3.40 0.72 -9.44
CA VAL A 72 2.53 1.63 -10.18
C VAL A 72 2.75 1.48 -11.67
N ASN A 73 1.68 1.21 -12.42
CA ASN A 73 1.72 1.18 -13.88
C ASN A 73 2.06 2.57 -14.43
N LEU A 74 3.16 2.67 -15.21
CA LEU A 74 3.62 3.92 -15.80
C LEU A 74 3.03 4.20 -17.18
N ARG A 75 2.50 3.20 -17.89
CA ARG A 75 1.92 3.38 -19.24
C ARG A 75 0.93 4.56 -19.35
N PRO A 76 -0.09 4.70 -18.46
CA PRO A 76 -1.04 5.80 -18.55
C PRO A 76 -0.44 7.16 -18.16
N ARG A 77 0.84 7.21 -17.77
CA ARG A 77 1.55 8.42 -17.33
C ARG A 77 2.62 8.89 -18.33
N MET A 78 2.85 8.13 -19.39
CA MET A 78 3.80 8.47 -20.45
C MET A 78 3.19 9.48 -21.42
N LYS A 79 4.00 10.39 -21.95
CA LYS A 79 3.58 11.36 -22.98
C LYS A 79 4.11 10.91 -24.35
N PRO A 80 3.30 11.00 -25.43
CA PRO A 80 1.87 11.31 -25.41
C PRO A 80 1.07 10.20 -24.71
N ASN A 81 -0.04 10.57 -24.06
CA ASN A 81 -0.85 9.65 -23.27
C ASN A 81 -1.18 8.39 -24.09
N ASN A 82 -1.06 7.23 -23.46
CA ASN A 82 -1.45 5.92 -24.03
C ASN A 82 -0.58 5.43 -25.20
N SER A 83 0.52 6.10 -25.52
CA SER A 83 1.47 5.66 -26.58
C SER A 83 2.04 4.26 -26.36
N LEU A 84 2.00 3.76 -25.13
CA LEU A 84 2.61 2.48 -24.74
C LEU A 84 1.60 1.46 -24.19
N ASP A 85 0.31 1.65 -24.45
CA ASP A 85 -0.74 0.73 -23.98
C ASP A 85 -0.61 -0.66 -24.61
N THR A 86 -0.12 -0.73 -25.85
CA THR A 86 0.17 -1.99 -26.57
C THR A 86 1.55 -2.58 -26.24
N SER A 87 2.35 -1.92 -25.39
CA SER A 87 3.70 -2.38 -25.07
C SER A 87 3.67 -3.64 -24.19
N THR A 88 4.24 -4.73 -24.70
CA THR A 88 4.30 -6.05 -24.03
C THR A 88 5.31 -6.10 -22.88
N ARG A 89 6.22 -5.11 -22.73
CA ARG A 89 7.31 -5.16 -21.74
C ARG A 89 6.92 -4.55 -20.40
N ASN A 90 7.66 -4.87 -19.33
CA ASN A 90 7.43 -4.29 -18.00
C ASN A 90 7.68 -2.78 -18.00
N LEU A 91 6.66 -2.03 -17.57
CA LEU A 91 6.74 -0.57 -17.44
C LEU A 91 5.99 -0.14 -16.17
N PHE A 92 6.69 -0.16 -15.04
CA PHE A 92 6.16 0.23 -13.75
C PHE A 92 7.24 0.94 -12.91
N TRP A 93 6.80 1.66 -11.88
CA TRP A 93 7.67 2.29 -10.90
C TRP A 93 7.21 1.99 -9.48
N TRP A 94 8.13 2.09 -8.52
CA TRP A 94 7.82 1.93 -7.11
C TRP A 94 7.40 3.26 -6.49
N ALA A 95 6.21 3.29 -5.88
CA ALA A 95 5.82 4.33 -4.95
C ALA A 95 6.11 3.86 -3.52
N PHE A 96 6.58 4.78 -2.69
CA PHE A 96 6.99 4.50 -1.31
C PHE A 96 6.16 5.35 -0.33
N ALA A 97 5.78 4.76 0.80
CA ALA A 97 5.24 5.50 1.94
C ALA A 97 5.95 5.03 3.21
N ALA A 98 6.46 5.98 4.00
CA ALA A 98 7.13 5.69 5.27
C ALA A 98 6.20 6.06 6.44
N THR A 99 6.23 5.26 7.50
CA THR A 99 5.55 5.56 8.76
C THR A 99 6.56 5.41 9.88
N ASN A 100 6.81 6.51 10.60
CA ASN A 100 7.64 6.52 11.78
C ASN A 100 6.74 6.61 13.03
N PRO A 101 6.64 5.53 13.83
CA PRO A 101 5.79 5.51 15.02
C PRO A 101 6.22 6.48 16.13
N THR A 102 7.44 7.03 16.12
CA THR A 102 7.87 8.04 17.13
C THR A 102 7.20 9.41 16.94
N ASN A 103 6.52 9.64 15.81
CA ASN A 103 5.96 10.94 15.46
C ASN A 103 4.45 11.04 15.73
N GLU A 104 3.84 10.01 16.33
CA GLU A 104 2.39 9.97 16.60
C GLU A 104 1.96 10.74 17.86
N GLY A 105 2.90 11.36 18.60
CA GLY A 105 2.62 12.20 19.77
C GLY A 105 2.27 13.67 19.46
N VAL A 106 2.23 14.07 18.19
CA VAL A 106 1.86 15.44 17.79
C VAL A 106 0.85 15.35 16.64
N ARG A 107 -0.42 15.15 16.99
CA ARG A 107 -1.57 15.51 16.15
C ARG A 107 -2.71 16.00 17.02
#